data_AF-A0A292YII4-F1
#
_entry.id   AF-A0A292YII4-F1
#
_cell.length_a   1.000
_cell.length_b   1.000
_cell.length_c   1.000
_cell.angle_alpha   90.00
_cell.angle_beta   90.00
_cell.angle_gamma   90.00
#
_symmetry.space_group_name_H-M   'P 1'
#
loop_
_entity.id
_entity.type
_entity.pdbx_description
1 polymer ?
#
loop_
_entity_poly.entity_id
_entity_poly.type
_entity_poly.pdbx_seq_one_letter_code
_entity_poly.pdbx_strand_id
1 'polypeptide(L)'
;MARVVGFKKLEAIFRKAAGVDLDKSKADEILDIVEKKFHDMLLVAVEKAGYNGRDVIMEPDMPVTKGFEESLRQFRELEEVVDLQDVLAYLEKIPPLKYPISADLEAKLPEYIGALMLIIARVLKELGAERKPSSEDIKKASKILDLTL
;
A
#
# COMPACT_ATOMS: atom_id res chain seq x y z
N MET A 1 13.76 -1.00 -12.01
CA MET A 1 12.51 -1.72 -12.32
C MET A 1 11.35 -0.77 -12.03
N ALA A 2 10.24 -0.80 -12.78
CA ALA A 2 9.06 0.02 -12.43
C ALA A 2 8.49 -0.45 -11.08
N ARG A 3 8.25 0.49 -10.18
CA ARG A 3 7.74 0.30 -8.83
C ARG A 3 6.26 0.68 -8.81
N VAL A 4 5.54 0.24 -7.79
CA VAL A 4 4.11 0.57 -7.64
C VAL A 4 3.84 2.08 -7.53
N VAL A 5 4.84 2.87 -7.15
CA VAL A 5 4.81 4.35 -7.12
C VAL A 5 6.22 4.91 -7.38
N GLY A 6 6.32 6.03 -8.11
CA GLY A 6 7.57 6.78 -8.28
C GLY A 6 8.05 7.56 -7.04
N PHE A 7 9.37 7.68 -6.85
CA PHE A 7 10.00 8.32 -5.69
C PHE A 7 9.38 9.67 -5.27
N LYS A 8 9.21 10.61 -6.20
CA LYS A 8 8.69 11.96 -5.90
C LYS A 8 7.28 11.92 -5.29
N LYS A 9 6.44 10.99 -5.76
CA LYS A 9 5.07 10.85 -5.28
C LYS A 9 5.06 10.28 -3.87
N LEU A 10 5.87 9.25 -3.63
CA LEU A 10 6.05 8.67 -2.31
C LEU A 10 6.60 9.70 -1.32
N GLU A 11 7.62 10.49 -1.70
CA GLU A 11 8.16 11.58 -0.86
C GLU A 11 7.08 12.60 -0.49
N ALA A 12 6.25 13.03 -1.46
CA ALA A 12 5.17 13.99 -1.22
C ALA A 12 4.13 13.45 -0.22
N ILE A 13 3.72 12.18 -0.38
CA ILE A 13 2.77 11.52 0.51
C ILE A 13 3.33 11.44 1.94
N PHE A 14 4.57 10.98 2.12
CA PHE A 14 5.19 10.87 3.44
C PHE A 14 5.36 12.23 4.14
N ARG A 15 5.73 13.26 3.37
CA ARG A 15 5.84 14.63 3.89
C ARG A 15 4.49 15.16 4.36
N LYS A 16 3.42 15.00 3.56
CA LYS A 16 2.07 15.44 3.93
C LYS A 16 1.47 14.62 5.07
N ALA A 17 1.69 13.30 5.06
CA ALA A 17 1.12 12.36 6.03
C ALA A 17 1.70 12.52 7.44
N ALA A 18 3.02 12.69 7.53
CA ALA A 18 3.73 12.55 8.79
C ALA A 18 4.90 13.54 8.97
N GLY A 19 5.18 14.41 8.00
CA GLY A 19 6.35 15.29 8.02
C GLY A 19 7.67 14.56 7.81
N VAL A 20 7.62 13.37 7.18
CA VAL A 20 8.79 12.51 6.94
C VAL A 20 9.43 12.85 5.60
N ASP A 21 10.75 13.02 5.59
CA ASP A 21 11.56 13.22 4.40
C ASP A 21 12.36 11.96 4.09
N LEU A 22 12.23 11.47 2.86
CA LEU A 22 12.84 10.22 2.42
C LEU A 22 13.95 10.49 1.41
N ASP A 23 15.05 9.75 1.54
CA ASP A 23 15.98 9.57 0.43
C ASP A 23 15.56 8.39 -0.46
N LYS A 24 16.23 8.21 -1.60
CA LYS A 24 15.91 7.15 -2.55
C LYS A 24 16.05 5.75 -1.95
N SER A 25 17.05 5.52 -1.11
CA SER A 25 17.27 4.20 -0.49
C SER A 25 16.14 3.86 0.47
N LYS A 26 15.71 4.83 1.29
CA LYS A 26 14.59 4.63 2.23
C LYS A 26 13.27 4.49 1.51
N ALA A 27 13.08 5.22 0.42
CA ALA A 27 11.92 5.06 -0.44
C ALA A 27 11.83 3.64 -1.02
N ASP A 28 12.95 3.07 -1.47
CA ASP A 28 12.97 1.70 -1.98
C ASP A 28 12.62 0.69 -0.87
N GLU A 29 13.21 0.82 0.34
CA GLU A 29 12.87 -0.03 1.49
C GLU A 29 11.37 0.04 1.86
N ILE A 30 10.77 1.23 1.79
CA ILE A 30 9.33 1.42 2.04
C ILE A 30 8.48 0.80 0.94
N LEU A 31 8.86 0.98 -0.32
CA LEU A 31 8.11 0.40 -1.44
C LEU A 31 8.14 -1.13 -1.40
N ASP A 32 9.22 -1.75 -0.93
CA ASP A 32 9.25 -3.20 -0.72
C ASP A 32 8.20 -3.66 0.30
N ILE A 33 7.99 -2.88 1.36
CA ILE A 33 6.94 -3.15 2.36
C ILE A 33 5.55 -2.97 1.74
N VAL A 34 5.32 -1.87 1.03
CA VAL A 34 4.03 -1.56 0.38
C VAL A 34 3.66 -2.67 -0.61
N GLU A 35 4.59 -3.02 -1.50
CA GLU A 35 4.39 -4.04 -2.54
C GLU A 35 4.11 -5.40 -1.91
N LYS A 36 4.90 -5.81 -0.90
CA LYS A 36 4.65 -7.06 -0.16
C LYS A 36 3.25 -7.09 0.46
N LYS A 37 2.88 -6.03 1.20
CA LYS A 37 1.58 -5.99 1.89
C LYS A 37 0.40 -5.90 0.94
N PHE A 38 0.54 -5.16 -0.14
CA PHE A 38 -0.50 -5.10 -1.15
C PHE A 38 -0.71 -6.46 -1.83
N HIS A 39 0.37 -7.18 -2.15
CA HIS A 39 0.27 -8.54 -2.67
C HIS A 39 -0.37 -9.52 -1.68
N ASP A 40 0.02 -9.49 -0.41
CA ASP A 40 -0.59 -10.32 0.65
C ASP A 40 -2.11 -10.07 0.74
N MET A 41 -2.54 -8.79 0.66
CA MET A 41 -3.96 -8.43 0.63
C MET A 41 -4.70 -9.01 -0.58
N LEU A 42 -4.08 -9.01 -1.77
CA LEU A 42 -4.65 -9.58 -2.99
C LEU A 42 -4.80 -11.11 -2.89
N LEU A 43 -3.86 -11.81 -2.26
CA LEU A 43 -3.95 -13.25 -2.04
C LEU A 43 -5.15 -13.61 -1.15
N VAL A 44 -5.37 -12.86 -0.07
CA VAL A 44 -6.56 -13.02 0.78
C VAL A 44 -7.84 -12.73 0.00
N ALA A 45 -7.82 -11.74 -0.89
CA ALA A 45 -8.97 -11.40 -1.71
C ALA A 45 -9.30 -12.51 -2.74
N VAL A 46 -8.28 -13.17 -3.30
CA VAL A 46 -8.46 -14.38 -4.12
C VAL A 46 -9.17 -15.48 -3.35
N GLU A 47 -8.73 -15.76 -2.12
CA GLU A 47 -9.36 -16.80 -1.27
C GLU A 47 -10.83 -16.47 -0.98
N LYS A 48 -11.13 -15.22 -0.59
CA LYS A 48 -12.50 -14.76 -0.31
C LYS A 48 -13.41 -14.77 -1.53
N ALA A 49 -12.91 -14.40 -2.70
CA ALA A 49 -13.68 -14.54 -3.94
C ALA A 49 -14.07 -16.01 -4.17
N GLY A 50 -13.12 -16.93 -3.98
CA GLY A 50 -13.35 -18.36 -4.07
C GLY A 50 -14.36 -18.89 -3.04
N TYR A 51 -14.27 -18.46 -1.77
CA TYR A 51 -15.25 -18.83 -0.74
C TYR A 51 -16.66 -18.34 -1.04
N ASN A 52 -16.78 -17.21 -1.75
CA ASN A 52 -18.05 -16.67 -2.22
C ASN A 52 -18.52 -17.28 -3.55
N GLY A 53 -17.83 -18.30 -4.07
CA GLY A 53 -18.17 -18.94 -5.35
C GLY A 53 -17.99 -18.01 -6.56
N ARG A 54 -17.11 -17.00 -6.45
CA ARG A 54 -16.83 -16.04 -7.52
C ARG A 54 -15.46 -16.32 -8.13
N ASP A 55 -15.40 -16.19 -9.45
CA ASP A 55 -14.16 -16.22 -10.24
C ASP A 55 -13.67 -14.81 -10.60
N VAL A 56 -14.02 -13.82 -9.77
CA VAL A 56 -13.60 -12.41 -9.92
C VAL A 56 -13.42 -11.80 -8.53
N ILE A 57 -12.30 -11.10 -8.33
CA ILE A 57 -12.00 -10.38 -7.10
C ILE A 57 -12.75 -9.06 -7.12
N MET A 58 -13.54 -8.79 -6.09
CA MET A 58 -14.27 -7.54 -5.91
C MET A 58 -13.82 -6.85 -4.63
N GLU A 59 -14.15 -5.56 -4.50
CA GLU A 59 -13.79 -4.76 -3.33
C GLU A 59 -14.13 -5.41 -1.96
N PRO A 60 -15.30 -6.07 -1.76
CA PRO A 60 -15.60 -6.75 -0.49
C PRO A 60 -14.66 -7.92 -0.15
N ASP A 61 -13.91 -8.44 -1.12
CA ASP A 61 -12.92 -9.48 -0.87
C ASP A 61 -11.64 -8.91 -0.26
N MET A 62 -11.33 -7.64 -0.48
CA MET A 62 -10.14 -7.02 0.10
C MET A 62 -10.21 -7.11 1.63
N PRO A 63 -9.11 -7.51 2.32
CA PRO A 63 -9.09 -7.63 3.78
C PRO A 63 -8.94 -6.25 4.46
N VAL A 64 -9.89 -5.36 4.20
CA VAL A 64 -9.91 -4.00 4.76
C VAL A 64 -10.52 -4.04 6.16
N THR A 65 -9.70 -3.75 7.16
CA THR A 65 -10.21 -3.47 8.50
C THR A 65 -10.79 -2.06 8.56
N LYS A 66 -11.62 -1.78 9.59
CA LYS A 66 -12.13 -0.42 9.80
C LYS A 66 -11.01 0.63 9.87
N GLY A 67 -9.89 0.33 10.53
CA GLY A 67 -8.75 1.26 10.61
C GLY A 67 -8.08 1.52 9.25
N PHE A 68 -8.03 0.50 8.38
CA PHE A 68 -7.57 0.68 7.01
C PHE A 68 -8.55 1.50 6.18
N GLU A 69 -9.86 1.31 6.38
CA GLU A 69 -10.91 2.10 5.71
C GLU A 69 -10.83 3.60 6.09
N GLU A 70 -10.55 3.92 7.35
CA GLU A 70 -10.22 5.30 7.76
C GLU A 70 -9.01 5.85 7.01
N SER A 71 -7.99 5.02 6.81
CA SER A 71 -6.76 5.41 6.10
C SER A 71 -7.02 5.63 4.61
N LEU A 72 -7.91 4.86 3.98
CA LEU A 72 -8.39 5.11 2.62
C LEU A 72 -9.07 6.48 2.52
N ARG A 73 -9.97 6.81 3.47
CA ARG A 73 -10.62 8.13 3.50
C ARG A 73 -9.61 9.26 3.66
N GLN A 74 -8.71 9.13 4.62
CA GLN A 74 -7.70 10.16 4.91
C GLN A 74 -6.68 10.30 3.78
N PHE A 75 -6.38 9.24 3.04
CA PHE A 75 -5.55 9.34 1.85
C PHE A 75 -6.22 10.20 0.77
N ARG A 76 -7.53 10.04 0.55
CA ARG A 76 -8.29 10.88 -0.39
C ARG A 76 -8.25 12.37 -0.02
N GLU A 77 -8.17 12.68 1.27
CA GLU A 77 -8.05 14.06 1.79
C GLU A 77 -6.66 14.69 1.56
N LEU A 78 -5.62 13.91 1.26
CA LEU A 78 -4.27 14.45 1.00
C LEU A 78 -4.15 15.14 -0.37
N GLU A 79 -5.15 14.98 -1.22
CA GLU A 79 -5.15 15.43 -2.63
C GLU A 79 -3.90 14.92 -3.38
N GLU A 80 -3.41 13.73 -3.00
CA GLU A 80 -2.34 13.02 -3.69
C GLU A 80 -2.91 11.86 -4.48
N VAL A 81 -2.39 11.68 -5.69
CA VAL A 81 -2.83 10.62 -6.62
C VAL A 81 -1.67 9.67 -6.91
N VAL A 82 -1.92 8.38 -6.74
CA VAL A 82 -1.09 7.29 -7.27
C VAL A 82 -1.59 6.96 -8.68
N ASP A 83 -0.67 6.73 -9.61
CA ASP A 83 -1.04 6.42 -10.99
C ASP A 83 -1.50 4.96 -11.11
N LEU A 84 -2.68 4.73 -11.70
CA LEU A 84 -3.18 3.38 -11.95
C LEU A 84 -2.22 2.59 -12.86
N GLN A 85 -1.58 3.24 -13.83
CA GLN A 85 -0.68 2.56 -14.76
C GLN A 85 0.56 2.00 -14.04
N ASP A 86 1.08 2.71 -13.03
CA ASP A 86 2.19 2.21 -12.21
C ASP A 86 1.77 0.97 -11.42
N VAL A 87 0.53 0.96 -10.90
CA VAL A 87 -0.02 -0.20 -10.17
C VAL A 87 -0.22 -1.39 -11.10
N LEU A 88 -0.79 -1.18 -12.29
CA LEU A 88 -0.99 -2.24 -13.28
C LEU A 88 0.36 -2.82 -13.75
N ALA A 89 1.35 -1.96 -14.04
CA ALA A 89 2.69 -2.37 -14.41
C ALA A 89 3.43 -3.13 -13.29
N TYR A 90 3.05 -2.91 -12.03
CA TYR A 90 3.51 -3.74 -10.90
C TYR A 90 2.82 -5.10 -10.90
N LEU A 91 1.49 -5.14 -11.08
CA LEU A 91 0.72 -6.40 -11.11
C LEU A 91 1.17 -7.35 -12.22
N GLU A 92 1.64 -6.84 -13.36
CA GLU A 92 2.20 -7.66 -14.45
C GLU A 92 3.51 -8.40 -14.07
N LYS A 93 4.16 -8.01 -12.97
CA LYS A 93 5.47 -8.56 -12.56
C LYS A 93 5.40 -9.56 -11.43
N ILE A 94 4.33 -9.53 -10.66
CA ILE A 94 4.10 -10.50 -9.60
C ILE A 94 3.51 -11.78 -10.20
N PRO A 95 3.59 -12.93 -9.50
CA PRO A 95 2.89 -14.13 -9.92
C PRO A 95 1.41 -13.83 -10.20
N PRO A 96 0.85 -14.33 -11.32
CA PRO A 96 -0.52 -14.01 -11.69
C PRO A 96 -1.49 -14.52 -10.63
N LEU A 97 -2.49 -13.70 -10.32
CA LEU A 97 -3.58 -14.06 -9.43
C LEU A 97 -4.46 -15.13 -10.09
N LYS A 98 -5.07 -16.00 -9.26
CA LYS A 98 -5.99 -17.05 -9.75
C LYS A 98 -7.23 -16.47 -10.44
N TYR A 99 -7.72 -15.32 -9.96
CA TYR A 99 -8.92 -14.67 -10.47
C TYR A 99 -8.58 -13.24 -10.92
N PRO A 100 -9.22 -12.74 -12.00
CA PRO A 100 -9.11 -11.34 -12.39
C PRO A 100 -9.68 -10.40 -11.33
N ILE A 101 -9.17 -9.16 -11.32
CA ILE A 101 -9.70 -8.06 -10.50
C ILE A 101 -10.86 -7.40 -11.26
N SER A 102 -11.97 -7.10 -10.59
CA SER A 102 -13.08 -6.37 -11.20
C SER A 102 -12.67 -4.95 -11.57
N ALA A 103 -13.26 -4.37 -12.62
CA ALA A 103 -12.97 -3.00 -13.04
C ALA A 103 -13.20 -1.97 -11.91
N ASP A 104 -14.24 -2.18 -11.09
CA ASP A 104 -14.54 -1.32 -9.94
C ASP A 104 -13.45 -1.35 -8.87
N LEU A 105 -12.87 -2.54 -8.61
CA LEU A 105 -11.76 -2.67 -7.67
C LEU A 105 -10.45 -2.16 -8.29
N GLU A 106 -10.22 -2.44 -9.57
CA GLU A 106 -9.04 -1.98 -10.32
C GLU A 106 -8.89 -0.46 -10.22
N ALA A 107 -9.98 0.27 -10.46
CA ALA A 107 -10.02 1.73 -10.35
C ALA A 107 -9.67 2.26 -8.95
N LYS A 108 -9.84 1.43 -7.90
CA LYS A 108 -9.57 1.79 -6.50
C LYS A 108 -8.18 1.37 -6.03
N LEU A 109 -7.46 0.48 -6.72
CA LEU A 109 -6.14 0.01 -6.27
C LEU A 109 -5.14 1.13 -5.97
N PRO A 110 -5.08 2.26 -6.71
CA PRO A 110 -4.23 3.38 -6.34
C PRO A 110 -4.48 3.91 -4.92
N GLU A 111 -5.73 3.89 -4.44
CA GLU A 111 -6.09 4.32 -3.09
C GLU A 111 -5.57 3.35 -2.03
N TYR A 112 -5.57 2.03 -2.30
CA TYR A 112 -5.00 1.03 -1.38
C TYR A 112 -3.49 1.23 -1.21
N ILE A 113 -2.79 1.48 -2.31
CA ILE A 113 -1.35 1.79 -2.29
C ILE A 113 -1.08 3.09 -1.52
N GLY A 114 -1.88 4.13 -1.79
CA GLY A 114 -1.85 5.39 -1.07
C GLY A 114 -2.07 5.25 0.44
N ALA A 115 -3.09 4.48 0.83
CA ALA A 115 -3.41 4.21 2.22
C ALA A 115 -2.32 3.40 2.93
N LEU A 116 -1.72 2.40 2.27
CA LEU A 116 -0.56 1.68 2.83
C LEU A 116 0.62 2.61 3.10
N MET A 117 0.95 3.50 2.17
CA MET A 117 1.98 4.52 2.38
C MET A 117 1.64 5.46 3.55
N LEU A 118 0.38 5.92 3.63
CA LEU A 118 -0.10 6.76 4.73
C LEU A 118 0.03 6.05 6.09
N ILE A 119 -0.34 4.78 6.16
CA ILE A 119 -0.20 3.95 7.36
C ILE A 119 1.27 3.84 7.76
N ILE A 120 2.16 3.48 6.84
CA ILE A 120 3.61 3.36 7.12
C ILE A 120 4.17 4.69 7.64
N ALA A 121 3.85 5.80 6.98
CA ALA A 121 4.31 7.13 7.39
C ALA A 121 3.89 7.47 8.84
N ARG A 122 2.65 7.13 9.21
CA ARG A 122 2.15 7.32 10.57
C ARG A 122 2.77 6.38 11.58
N VAL A 123 2.95 5.10 11.23
CA VAL A 123 3.63 4.14 12.11
C VAL A 123 5.04 4.62 12.42
N LEU A 124 5.79 5.14 11.43
CA LEU A 124 7.11 5.73 11.67
C LEU A 124 7.04 6.92 12.64
N LYS A 125 6.04 7.79 12.50
CA LYS A 125 5.83 8.92 13.40
C LYS A 125 5.51 8.46 14.83
N GLU A 126 4.63 7.48 15.00
CA GLU A 126 4.26 6.93 16.31
C GLU A 126 5.42 6.17 16.96
N LEU A 127 6.33 5.59 16.17
CA LEU A 127 7.59 5.00 16.65
C LEU A 127 8.60 6.06 17.14
N GLY A 128 8.32 7.35 16.95
CA GLY A 128 9.25 8.43 17.28
C GLY A 128 10.43 8.51 16.32
N ALA A 129 10.28 8.02 15.08
CA ALA A 129 11.30 8.16 14.06
C ALA A 129 11.57 9.66 13.81
N GLU A 130 12.83 10.00 13.58
CA GLU A 130 13.20 11.34 13.18
C GLU A 130 12.59 11.70 11.81
N ARG A 131 12.65 12.99 11.46
CA ARG A 131 12.23 13.49 10.15
C ARG A 131 12.81 12.69 8.98
N LYS A 132 14.04 12.17 9.13
CA LYS A 132 14.67 11.23 8.20
C LYS A 132 14.79 9.86 8.88
N PRO A 133 13.88 8.90 8.61
CA PRO A 133 13.88 7.62 9.29
C PRO A 133 15.10 6.78 8.92
N SER A 134 15.62 6.05 9.89
CA SER A 134 16.68 5.05 9.65
C SER A 134 16.10 3.76 9.04
N SER A 135 16.97 2.90 8.50
CA SER A 135 16.54 1.53 8.12
C SER A 135 16.00 0.73 9.29
N GLU A 136 16.46 1.01 10.52
CA GLU A 136 15.95 0.33 11.70
C GLU A 136 14.49 0.74 11.99
N ASP A 137 14.16 2.02 11.82
CA ASP A 137 12.79 2.52 11.99
C ASP A 137 11.85 1.91 10.95
N ILE A 138 12.29 1.85 9.69
CA ILE A 138 11.53 1.22 8.60
C ILE A 138 11.33 -0.28 8.87
N LYS A 139 12.36 -0.97 9.35
CA LYS A 139 12.27 -2.39 9.73
C LYS A 139 11.31 -2.60 10.91
N LYS A 140 11.30 -1.71 11.90
CA LYS A 140 10.33 -1.75 13.01
C LYS A 140 8.91 -1.54 12.51
N ALA A 141 8.69 -0.56 11.63
CA ALA A 141 7.39 -0.34 10.99
C ALA A 141 6.92 -1.57 10.20
N SER A 142 7.81 -2.20 9.42
CA SER A 142 7.51 -3.45 8.71
C SER A 142 7.06 -4.56 9.66
N LYS A 143 7.75 -4.74 10.79
CA LYS A 143 7.39 -5.76 11.79
C LYS A 143 6.03 -5.50 12.42
N ILE A 144 5.68 -4.24 12.66
CA ILE A 144 4.34 -3.89 13.16
C ILE A 144 3.29 -4.27 12.12
N LEU A 145 3.52 -3.96 10.85
CA LEU A 145 2.59 -4.30 9.79
C LEU A 145 2.45 -5.80 9.59
N ASP A 146 3.53 -6.58 9.74
CA ASP A 146 3.47 -8.05 9.73
C ASP A 146 2.59 -8.65 10.85
N LEU A 147 2.25 -7.90 11.89
CA LEU A 147 1.32 -8.33 12.94
C LEU A 147 -0.15 -7.99 12.63
N THR A 148 -0.40 -7.13 11.63
CA THR A 148 -1.74 -6.55 11.39
C THR A 148 -2.25 -6.70 9.97
N LEU A 149 -1.38 -6.96 8.99
CA LEU A 149 -1.65 -7.04 7.55
C LEU A 149 -0.95 -8.23 6.92
#